data_AF-A0A238L741-F1
#
_entry.id   AF-A0A238L741-F1
#
_cell.length_a   1.000
_cell.length_b   1.000
_cell.length_c   1.000
_cell.angle_alpha   90.00
_cell.angle_beta   90.00
_cell.angle_gamma   90.00
#
_symmetry.space_group_name_H-M   'P 1'
#
loop_
_entity.id
_entity.type
_entity.pdbx_description
1 polymer ?
#
loop_
_entity_poly.entity_id
_entity_poly.type
_entity_poly.pdbx_seq_one_letter_code
_entity_poly.pdbx_strand_id
1 'polypeptide(L)'
;MKRFLTCLSVCFGFCAGTAALAEDWNAEIAAVEKQADAYVEYGLKKSGTSSVQQAVGMIGIFADVERHRCAILGRMLGRADAVRELIRTDLPPITESLDGYEAVEIGASLGNWVGEAKWAVSATEADRIGKWNLDCVGTMVAATAYIDNPTPEAEFAAEGSGMTVYGDIDLGFFERFSAFLAQHPDVTLIALGSGGGSVKDAMQTGREIRVRGIETVLTGNCYSACPLVFAGGVERTVWADVRNDFGFHRLSTRDGLPLPDDHPFYGLIAEYLTEMGVDAEMLIGWMLKAGPQGLFSPEPQVLCDPNLATFVQRICAKGKRF
;
A
#
# COMPACT_ATOMS: atom_id res chain seq x y z
N MET A 1 -12.56 10.66 54.34
CA MET A 1 -12.72 9.57 53.35
C MET A 1 -13.69 10.05 52.27
N LYS A 2 -13.18 10.22 51.03
CA LYS A 2 -13.85 10.16 49.72
C LYS A 2 -12.93 10.88 48.73
N ARG A 3 -12.09 10.11 48.02
CA ARG A 3 -11.32 10.59 46.87
C ARG A 3 -12.25 10.51 45.66
N PHE A 4 -12.55 11.65 45.04
CA PHE A 4 -13.16 11.68 43.71
C PHE A 4 -12.04 11.43 42.69
N LEU A 5 -12.18 10.34 41.92
CA LEU A 5 -11.36 10.03 40.77
C LEU A 5 -11.96 10.80 39.59
N THR A 6 -11.24 11.80 39.07
CA THR A 6 -11.66 12.52 37.86
C THR A 6 -11.23 11.68 36.66
N CYS A 7 -12.19 11.06 36.00
CA CYS A 7 -12.01 10.35 34.74
C CYS A 7 -11.83 11.40 33.63
N LEU A 8 -10.65 11.49 33.01
CA LEU A 8 -10.46 12.29 31.79
C LEU A 8 -11.07 11.50 30.62
N SER A 9 -12.31 11.84 30.24
CA SER A 9 -12.81 11.52 28.91
C SER A 9 -12.20 12.52 27.94
N VAL A 10 -11.35 12.05 27.03
CA VAL A 10 -10.87 12.85 25.90
C VAL A 10 -12.01 12.89 24.87
N CYS A 11 -12.82 13.95 24.93
CA CYS A 11 -13.71 14.30 23.83
C CYS A 11 -12.88 14.99 22.74
N PHE A 12 -12.85 14.42 21.53
CA PHE A 12 -12.42 15.13 20.34
C PHE A 12 -13.48 16.18 19.99
N GLY A 13 -13.27 17.42 20.44
CA GLY A 13 -14.13 18.55 20.12
C GLY A 13 -13.74 19.20 18.81
N PHE A 14 -14.57 19.02 17.77
CA PHE A 14 -14.61 19.93 16.62
C PHE A 14 -15.20 21.26 17.11
N CYS A 15 -14.36 22.30 17.19
CA CYS A 15 -14.84 23.67 17.37
C CYS A 15 -14.65 24.43 16.06
N ALA A 16 -15.76 24.91 15.51
CA ALA A 16 -15.78 25.68 14.28
C ALA A 16 -15.16 27.07 14.49
N GLY A 17 -14.18 27.40 13.63
CA GLY A 17 -13.78 28.77 13.32
C GLY A 17 -12.91 29.48 14.35
N THR A 18 -11.60 29.25 14.30
CA THR A 18 -10.51 30.25 14.31
C THR A 18 -9.19 29.49 14.32
N ALA A 19 -8.33 29.73 13.31
CA ALA A 19 -7.00 29.13 13.10
C ALA A 19 -6.77 27.76 13.75
N ALA A 20 -6.98 26.67 12.98
CA ALA A 20 -6.62 25.33 13.42
C ALA A 20 -5.22 25.36 14.04
N LEU A 21 -5.14 25.07 15.34
CA LEU A 21 -3.86 24.77 15.98
C LEU A 21 -3.20 23.72 15.10
N ALA A 22 -1.98 23.99 14.62
CA ALA A 22 -1.25 23.01 13.83
C ALA A 22 -1.27 21.69 14.61
N GLU A 23 -1.77 20.64 13.96
CA GLU A 23 -1.88 19.31 14.59
C GLU A 23 -0.47 18.89 15.03
N ASP A 24 -0.28 18.70 16.34
CA ASP A 24 0.96 18.15 16.87
C ASP A 24 0.96 16.64 16.69
N TRP A 25 1.36 16.21 15.50
CA TRP A 25 1.43 14.81 15.11
C TRP A 25 2.29 13.97 16.05
N ASN A 26 3.38 14.52 16.59
CA ASN A 26 4.25 13.78 17.50
C ASN A 26 3.55 13.51 18.84
N ALA A 27 2.82 14.49 19.37
CA ALA A 27 2.03 14.30 20.58
C ALA A 27 0.86 13.32 20.35
N GLU A 28 0.20 13.39 19.20
CA GLU A 28 -0.88 12.47 18.84
C GLU A 28 -0.36 11.03 18.69
N ILE A 29 0.77 10.85 18.01
CA ILE A 29 1.46 9.55 17.87
C ILE A 29 1.77 8.95 19.24
N ALA A 30 2.38 9.72 20.15
CA ALA A 30 2.70 9.22 21.48
C ALA A 30 1.44 8.84 22.29
N ALA A 31 0.33 9.57 22.11
CA ALA A 31 -0.92 9.29 22.78
C ALA A 31 -1.58 7.99 22.25
N VAL A 32 -1.63 7.82 20.93
CA VAL A 32 -2.19 6.63 20.29
C VAL A 32 -1.32 5.39 20.56
N GLU A 33 0.00 5.52 20.55
CA GLU A 33 0.93 4.43 20.88
C GLU A 33 0.70 3.94 22.31
N LYS A 34 0.60 4.85 23.28
CA LYS A 34 0.24 4.50 24.66
C LYS A 34 -1.13 3.83 24.77
N GLN A 35 -2.11 4.27 23.98
CA GLN A 35 -3.44 3.68 23.97
C GLN A 35 -3.42 2.28 23.37
N ALA A 36 -2.69 2.07 22.27
CA ALA A 36 -2.48 0.78 21.63
C ALA A 36 -1.88 -0.23 22.63
N ASP A 37 -0.81 0.17 23.31
CA ASP A 37 -0.15 -0.65 24.33
C ASP A 37 -1.11 -1.06 25.46
N ALA A 38 -1.95 -0.13 25.94
CA ALA A 38 -2.91 -0.42 26.99
C ALA A 38 -3.96 -1.46 26.57
N TYR A 39 -4.45 -1.38 25.33
CA TYR A 39 -5.39 -2.36 24.77
C TYR A 39 -4.72 -3.74 24.58
N VAL A 40 -3.49 -3.77 24.04
CA VAL A 40 -2.74 -5.03 23.87
C VAL A 40 -2.46 -5.68 25.22
N GLU A 41 -1.95 -4.93 26.20
CA GLU A 41 -1.64 -5.46 27.53
C GLU A 41 -2.90 -6.03 28.22
N TYR A 42 -4.00 -5.28 28.21
CA TYR A 42 -5.27 -5.75 28.75
C TYR A 42 -5.76 -7.00 28.00
N GLY A 43 -5.76 -6.95 26.67
CA GLY A 43 -6.29 -7.99 25.81
C GLY A 43 -5.55 -9.31 25.91
N LEU A 44 -4.21 -9.29 25.89
CA LEU A 44 -3.38 -10.50 26.07
C LEU A 44 -3.62 -11.12 27.44
N LYS A 45 -3.66 -10.29 28.50
CA LYS A 45 -3.94 -10.76 29.86
C LYS A 45 -5.35 -11.38 29.98
N LYS A 46 -6.36 -10.75 29.37
CA LYS A 46 -7.77 -11.17 29.46
C LYS A 46 -8.04 -12.42 28.62
N SER A 47 -7.45 -12.51 27.43
CA SER A 47 -7.59 -13.65 26.51
C SER A 47 -6.75 -14.86 26.93
N GLY A 48 -5.66 -14.64 27.67
CA GLY A 48 -4.71 -15.69 28.04
C GLY A 48 -3.74 -16.07 26.91
N THR A 49 -3.68 -15.28 25.84
CA THR A 49 -2.74 -15.48 24.72
C THR A 49 -1.38 -14.87 25.03
N SER A 50 -0.32 -15.37 24.38
CA SER A 50 1.06 -14.91 24.64
C SER A 50 1.58 -13.90 23.62
N SER A 51 0.80 -13.58 22.57
CA SER A 51 1.20 -12.63 21.53
C SER A 51 -0.01 -12.11 20.75
N VAL A 52 0.13 -10.93 20.14
CA VAL A 52 -0.88 -10.33 19.26
C VAL A 52 -1.24 -11.29 18.12
N GLN A 53 -0.25 -11.85 17.43
CA GLN A 53 -0.46 -12.78 16.32
C GLN A 53 -1.26 -14.03 16.73
N GLN A 54 -1.09 -14.55 17.95
CA GLN A 54 -1.91 -15.65 18.43
C GLN A 54 -3.36 -15.24 18.69
N ALA A 55 -3.59 -14.02 19.18
CA ALA A 55 -4.92 -13.53 19.49
C ALA A 55 -5.73 -13.20 18.23
N VAL A 56 -5.12 -12.49 17.28
CA VAL A 56 -5.85 -11.94 16.12
C VAL A 56 -5.48 -12.61 14.79
N GLY A 57 -4.60 -13.62 14.83
CA GLY A 57 -4.06 -14.26 13.64
C GLY A 57 -3.14 -13.34 12.84
N MET A 58 -2.59 -13.85 11.74
CA MET A 58 -1.75 -13.04 10.82
C MET A 58 -2.54 -11.91 10.17
N ILE A 59 -3.84 -12.08 9.91
CA ILE A 59 -4.63 -11.03 9.26
C ILE A 59 -4.87 -9.87 10.21
N GLY A 60 -5.20 -10.16 11.47
CA GLY A 60 -5.53 -9.12 12.44
C GLY A 60 -4.34 -8.23 12.79
N ILE A 61 -3.10 -8.63 12.52
CA ILE A 61 -1.95 -7.73 12.70
C ILE A 61 -1.94 -6.58 11.70
N PHE A 62 -2.62 -6.71 10.55
CA PHE A 62 -2.73 -5.69 9.51
C PHE A 62 -4.09 -4.97 9.52
N ALA A 63 -4.84 -5.09 10.62
CA ALA A 63 -6.14 -4.47 10.77
C ALA A 63 -6.08 -2.95 10.51
N ASP A 64 -7.01 -2.46 9.69
CA ASP A 64 -7.26 -1.04 9.38
C ASP A 64 -6.07 -0.24 8.79
N VAL A 65 -4.98 -0.87 8.35
CA VAL A 65 -3.79 -0.16 7.81
C VAL A 65 -4.17 0.89 6.76
N GLU A 66 -4.94 0.49 5.73
CA GLU A 66 -5.39 1.39 4.65
C GLU A 66 -6.31 2.50 5.14
N ARG A 67 -7.24 2.16 6.05
CA ARG A 67 -8.17 3.12 6.63
C ARG A 67 -7.41 4.20 7.37
N HIS A 68 -6.43 3.81 8.19
CA HIS A 68 -5.57 4.72 8.95
C HIS A 68 -4.70 5.56 8.02
N ARG A 69 -4.02 4.92 7.06
CA ARG A 69 -3.23 5.60 6.02
C ARG A 69 -4.00 6.74 5.39
N CYS A 70 -5.18 6.44 4.86
CA CYS A 70 -5.99 7.42 4.16
C CYS A 70 -6.52 8.50 5.11
N ALA A 71 -6.96 8.14 6.32
CA ALA A 71 -7.38 9.13 7.31
C ALA A 71 -6.25 10.10 7.69
N ILE A 72 -5.03 9.60 7.91
CA ILE A 72 -3.86 10.38 8.27
C ILE A 72 -3.44 11.30 7.12
N LEU A 73 -3.22 10.72 5.93
CA LEU A 73 -2.81 11.47 4.74
C LEU A 73 -3.84 12.54 4.36
N GLY A 74 -5.14 12.20 4.41
CA GLY A 74 -6.20 13.15 4.14
C GLY A 74 -6.20 14.33 5.10
N ARG A 75 -5.90 14.13 6.39
CA ARG A 75 -5.74 15.23 7.34
C ARG A 75 -4.52 16.09 7.00
N MET A 76 -3.36 15.47 6.81
CA MET A 76 -2.11 16.18 6.50
C MET A 76 -2.15 16.98 5.20
N LEU A 77 -2.88 16.50 4.19
CA LEU A 77 -2.97 17.08 2.85
C LEU A 77 -4.18 18.02 2.67
N GLY A 78 -4.86 18.42 3.76
CA GLY A 78 -5.99 19.35 3.68
C GLY A 78 -7.21 18.77 2.96
N ARG A 79 -7.45 17.46 3.15
CA ARG A 79 -8.60 16.68 2.66
C ARG A 79 -9.39 16.03 3.80
N ALA A 80 -9.35 16.62 5.00
CA ALA A 80 -10.00 16.10 6.20
C ALA A 80 -11.50 15.76 6.01
N ASP A 81 -12.22 16.55 5.21
CA ASP A 81 -13.63 16.29 4.89
C ASP A 81 -13.84 15.00 4.09
N ALA A 82 -12.90 14.66 3.20
CA ALA A 82 -12.98 13.45 2.37
C ALA A 82 -12.77 12.16 3.18
N VAL A 83 -12.14 12.27 4.35
CA VAL A 83 -11.75 11.12 5.18
C VAL A 83 -12.51 11.04 6.51
N ARG A 84 -13.52 11.90 6.71
CA ARG A 84 -14.26 11.99 7.98
C ARG A 84 -14.84 10.64 8.40
N GLU A 85 -15.35 9.86 7.44
CA GLU A 85 -15.94 8.54 7.69
C GLU A 85 -14.88 7.45 7.98
N LEU A 86 -13.62 7.69 7.58
CA LEU A 86 -12.51 6.80 7.85
C LEU A 86 -11.95 6.96 9.27
N ILE A 87 -12.25 8.05 9.97
CA ILE A 87 -11.74 8.28 11.32
C ILE A 87 -12.65 7.57 12.32
N ARG A 88 -12.09 6.59 13.05
CA ARG A 88 -12.79 5.92 14.15
C ARG A 88 -12.66 6.75 15.42
N THR A 89 -13.77 7.18 16.01
CA THR A 89 -13.79 8.00 17.23
C THR A 89 -14.36 7.29 18.45
N ASP A 90 -14.92 6.09 18.29
CA ASP A 90 -15.72 5.37 19.27
C ASP A 90 -15.04 4.08 19.72
N LEU A 91 -13.87 4.21 20.33
CA LEU A 91 -13.18 3.07 20.92
C LEU A 91 -13.82 2.71 22.29
N PRO A 92 -14.18 1.43 22.54
CA PRO A 92 -14.78 1.03 23.80
C PRO A 92 -13.78 1.21 24.95
N PRO A 93 -14.16 1.80 26.09
CA PRO A 93 -13.24 1.96 27.20
C PRO A 93 -12.76 0.60 27.73
N ILE A 94 -11.51 0.52 28.19
CA ILE A 94 -10.97 -0.68 28.83
C ILE A 94 -11.68 -0.86 30.18
N THR A 95 -12.61 -1.81 30.23
CA THR A 95 -13.35 -2.23 31.42
C THR A 95 -13.42 -3.75 31.48
N GLU A 96 -13.84 -4.33 32.61
CA GLU A 96 -13.90 -5.79 32.77
C GLU A 96 -14.81 -6.50 31.75
N SER A 97 -15.77 -5.77 31.16
CA SER A 97 -16.69 -6.28 30.14
C SER A 97 -16.11 -6.29 28.73
N LEU A 98 -15.00 -5.62 28.47
CA LEU A 98 -14.34 -5.64 27.17
C LEU A 98 -13.72 -7.04 26.94
N ASP A 99 -14.02 -7.64 25.79
CA ASP A 99 -13.47 -8.93 25.40
C ASP A 99 -11.95 -8.83 25.18
N GLY A 100 -11.24 -9.91 25.53
CA GLY A 100 -9.78 -9.94 25.45
C GLY A 100 -9.26 -9.90 24.00
N TYR A 101 -9.91 -10.64 23.09
CA TYR A 101 -9.51 -10.67 21.68
C TYR A 101 -9.88 -9.36 20.98
N GLU A 102 -11.07 -8.81 21.26
CA GLU A 102 -11.47 -7.49 20.78
C GLU A 102 -10.48 -6.40 21.22
N ALA A 103 -10.03 -6.43 22.47
CA ALA A 103 -9.02 -5.50 22.94
C ALA A 103 -7.69 -5.64 22.18
N VAL A 104 -7.22 -6.86 21.91
CA VAL A 104 -5.99 -7.03 21.11
C VAL A 104 -6.18 -6.54 19.68
N GLU A 105 -7.34 -6.76 19.06
CA GLU A 105 -7.65 -6.27 17.72
C GLU A 105 -7.63 -4.75 17.65
N ILE A 106 -8.25 -4.06 18.63
CA ILE A 106 -8.18 -2.60 18.75
C ILE A 106 -6.72 -2.15 18.93
N GLY A 107 -5.97 -2.80 19.81
CA GLY A 107 -4.57 -2.49 20.05
C GLY A 107 -3.70 -2.64 18.80
N ALA A 108 -3.88 -3.72 18.04
CA ALA A 108 -3.19 -3.96 16.76
C ALA A 108 -3.53 -2.89 15.71
N SER A 109 -4.81 -2.56 15.55
CA SER A 109 -5.28 -1.50 14.65
C SER A 109 -4.66 -0.14 15.02
N LEU A 110 -4.62 0.23 16.30
CA LEU A 110 -3.97 1.47 16.74
C LEU A 110 -2.45 1.44 16.53
N GLY A 111 -1.81 0.28 16.70
CA GLY A 111 -0.40 0.10 16.36
C GLY A 111 -0.11 0.37 14.87
N ASN A 112 -1.00 -0.08 13.98
CA ASN A 112 -0.93 0.21 12.56
C ASN A 112 -1.12 1.70 12.26
N TRP A 113 -2.05 2.36 12.95
CA TRP A 113 -2.20 3.81 12.87
C TRP A 113 -0.89 4.52 13.22
N VAL A 114 -0.20 4.10 14.29
CA VAL A 114 1.08 4.68 14.72
C VAL A 114 2.16 4.51 13.65
N GLY A 115 2.23 3.33 13.03
CA GLY A 115 3.17 3.05 11.94
C GLY A 115 2.95 4.00 10.75
N GLU A 116 1.71 4.10 10.27
CA GLU A 116 1.34 4.96 9.15
C GLU A 116 1.58 6.45 9.47
N ALA A 117 1.30 6.88 10.71
CA ALA A 117 1.53 8.25 11.14
C ALA A 117 3.02 8.60 11.24
N LYS A 118 3.86 7.69 11.78
CA LYS A 118 5.32 7.87 11.85
C LYS A 118 5.92 8.00 10.46
N TRP A 119 5.52 7.13 9.51
CA TRP A 119 5.94 7.26 8.12
C TRP A 119 5.50 8.62 7.54
N ALA A 120 4.21 8.97 7.68
CA ALA A 120 3.66 10.19 7.07
C ALA A 120 4.31 11.48 7.60
N VAL A 121 4.72 11.52 8.88
CA VAL A 121 5.49 12.64 9.45
C VAL A 121 6.90 12.72 8.85
N SER A 122 7.56 11.57 8.62
CA SER A 122 8.91 11.53 8.06
C SER A 122 8.98 11.78 6.55
N ALA A 123 7.88 11.51 5.84
CA ALA A 123 7.76 11.62 4.40
C ALA A 123 7.76 13.08 3.92
N THR A 124 8.24 13.30 2.69
CA THR A 124 8.07 14.60 2.04
C THR A 124 6.60 14.83 1.68
N GLU A 125 6.22 16.07 1.36
CA GLU A 125 4.86 16.36 0.90
C GLU A 125 4.55 15.64 -0.42
N ALA A 126 5.52 15.53 -1.32
CA ALA A 126 5.37 14.81 -2.58
C ALA A 126 5.11 13.32 -2.36
N ASP A 127 5.84 12.67 -1.43
CA ASP A 127 5.64 11.25 -1.12
C ASP A 127 4.26 11.01 -0.49
N ARG A 128 3.83 11.92 0.42
CA ARG A 128 2.48 11.90 0.99
C ARG A 128 1.41 12.00 -0.10
N ILE A 129 1.56 12.92 -1.05
CA ILE A 129 0.63 13.08 -2.18
C ILE A 129 0.64 11.82 -3.06
N GLY A 130 1.81 11.29 -3.39
CA GLY A 130 1.96 10.08 -4.19
C GLY A 130 1.23 8.90 -3.56
N LYS A 131 1.47 8.66 -2.27
CA LYS A 131 0.79 7.58 -1.53
C LYS A 131 -0.72 7.80 -1.38
N TRP A 132 -1.14 9.04 -1.15
CA TRP A 132 -2.55 9.41 -1.12
C TRP A 132 -3.27 9.12 -2.44
N ASN A 133 -2.71 9.58 -3.55
CA ASN A 133 -3.31 9.37 -4.87
C ASN A 133 -3.35 7.89 -5.25
N LEU A 134 -2.32 7.12 -4.88
CA LEU A 134 -2.24 5.70 -5.24
C LEU A 134 -3.12 4.79 -4.37
N ASP A 135 -3.18 5.03 -3.06
CA ASP A 135 -3.82 4.10 -2.12
C ASP A 135 -5.23 4.50 -1.73
N CYS A 136 -5.56 5.79 -1.80
CA CYS A 136 -6.78 6.32 -1.21
C CYS A 136 -7.78 6.81 -2.25
N VAL A 137 -7.31 7.51 -3.28
CA VAL A 137 -8.18 8.15 -4.27
C VAL A 137 -8.81 7.11 -5.20
N GLY A 138 -10.14 7.13 -5.28
CA GLY A 138 -10.90 6.16 -6.09
C GLY A 138 -11.13 4.81 -5.42
N THR A 139 -10.45 4.54 -4.30
CA THR A 139 -10.57 3.31 -3.50
C THR A 139 -11.33 3.56 -2.20
N MET A 140 -10.79 4.41 -1.34
CA MET A 140 -11.29 4.73 0.00
C MET A 140 -11.93 6.12 0.06
N VAL A 141 -11.58 7.01 -0.87
CA VAL A 141 -12.18 8.33 -1.03
C VAL A 141 -12.54 8.60 -2.49
N ALA A 142 -13.37 9.60 -2.73
CA ALA A 142 -13.79 9.95 -4.08
C ALA A 142 -12.62 10.37 -4.99
N ALA A 143 -12.72 10.06 -6.29
CA ALA A 143 -11.72 10.45 -7.30
C ALA A 143 -11.45 11.97 -7.34
N THR A 144 -12.43 12.79 -6.95
CA THR A 144 -12.30 14.26 -6.84
C THR A 144 -11.34 14.72 -5.74
N ALA A 145 -10.88 13.82 -4.87
CA ALA A 145 -9.94 14.14 -3.81
C ALA A 145 -8.46 14.06 -4.26
N TYR A 146 -8.21 13.76 -5.54
CA TYR A 146 -6.89 13.79 -6.17
C TYR A 146 -6.15 15.11 -5.92
N ILE A 147 -4.83 15.02 -5.80
CA ILE A 147 -3.94 16.17 -5.61
C ILE A 147 -2.81 16.10 -6.64
N ASP A 148 -2.57 17.19 -7.37
CA ASP A 148 -1.45 17.24 -8.31
C ASP A 148 -0.12 17.10 -7.57
N ASN A 149 0.71 16.12 -7.99
CA ASN A 149 2.05 15.92 -7.45
C ASN A 149 3.08 16.64 -8.34
N PRO A 150 3.76 17.69 -7.86
CA PRO A 150 4.74 18.42 -8.66
C PRO A 150 6.04 17.63 -8.91
N THR A 151 6.33 16.62 -8.09
CA THR A 151 7.54 15.79 -8.18
C THR A 151 7.17 14.32 -7.96
N PRO A 152 6.59 13.65 -8.96
CA PRO A 152 6.05 12.30 -8.82
C PRO A 152 7.12 11.19 -8.82
N GLU A 153 8.39 11.52 -8.54
CA GLU A 153 9.47 10.55 -8.58
C GLU A 153 9.23 9.44 -7.55
N ALA A 154 9.58 8.21 -7.89
CA ALA A 154 9.53 7.12 -6.94
C ALA A 154 10.57 7.27 -5.82
N GLU A 155 10.11 7.01 -4.59
CA GLU A 155 10.91 6.83 -3.40
C GLU A 155 11.56 5.44 -3.39
N PHE A 156 12.83 5.40 -3.02
CA PHE A 156 13.60 4.17 -2.79
C PHE A 156 14.13 4.14 -1.36
N ALA A 157 13.82 3.08 -0.63
CA ALA A 157 14.32 2.85 0.72
C ALA A 157 14.82 1.42 0.85
N ALA A 158 15.98 1.22 1.46
CA ALA A 158 16.53 -0.11 1.72
C ALA A 158 16.66 -0.34 3.23
N GLU A 159 16.21 -1.50 3.69
CA GLU A 159 16.36 -1.96 5.06
C GLU A 159 16.75 -3.44 5.07
N GLY A 160 17.97 -3.74 5.52
CA GLY A 160 18.53 -5.09 5.43
C GLY A 160 18.58 -5.59 3.99
N SER A 161 17.96 -6.73 3.71
CA SER A 161 17.85 -7.32 2.37
C SER A 161 16.56 -6.93 1.63
N GLY A 162 15.72 -6.08 2.23
CA GLY A 162 14.51 -5.55 1.61
C GLY A 162 14.73 -4.17 1.01
N MET A 163 14.09 -3.91 -0.13
CA MET A 163 13.98 -2.58 -0.72
C MET A 163 12.52 -2.24 -0.98
N THR A 164 12.07 -1.07 -0.56
CA THR A 164 10.77 -0.51 -0.93
C THR A 164 10.93 0.43 -2.10
N VAL A 165 10.04 0.29 -3.08
CA VAL A 165 9.91 1.17 -4.25
C VAL A 165 8.47 1.66 -4.29
N TYR A 166 8.30 2.97 -4.16
CA TYR A 166 6.98 3.58 -4.08
C TYR A 166 6.87 4.86 -4.89
N GLY A 167 5.88 4.98 -5.77
CA GLY A 167 5.65 6.18 -6.59
C GLY A 167 5.71 5.89 -8.09
N ASP A 168 5.75 6.94 -8.92
CA ASP A 168 5.59 6.75 -10.36
C ASP A 168 6.87 6.21 -11.02
N ILE A 169 6.67 5.42 -12.08
CA ILE A 169 7.73 4.94 -12.96
C ILE A 169 7.93 6.01 -14.04
N ASP A 170 8.50 7.14 -13.66
CA ASP A 170 8.76 8.27 -14.55
C ASP A 170 9.96 8.01 -15.49
N LEU A 171 10.27 9.00 -16.35
CA LEU A 171 11.42 8.91 -17.25
C LEU A 171 12.72 8.99 -16.45
N GLY A 172 13.61 8.02 -16.64
CA GLY A 172 14.86 7.94 -15.91
C GLY A 172 14.74 7.14 -14.61
N PHE A 173 13.56 6.58 -14.33
CA PHE A 173 13.33 5.70 -13.18
C PHE A 173 14.32 4.54 -13.19
N PHE A 174 14.55 3.90 -14.36
CA PHE A 174 15.42 2.73 -14.45
C PHE A 174 16.87 3.04 -14.01
N GLU A 175 17.40 4.18 -14.43
CA GLU A 175 18.75 4.62 -14.09
C GLU A 175 18.88 4.90 -12.59
N ARG A 176 17.89 5.60 -12.00
CA ARG A 176 17.87 5.88 -10.55
C ARG A 176 17.72 4.60 -9.73
N PHE A 177 16.82 3.70 -10.14
CA PHE A 177 16.62 2.39 -9.54
C PHE A 177 17.92 1.57 -9.57
N SER A 178 18.56 1.47 -10.73
CA SER A 178 19.80 0.70 -10.90
C SER A 178 20.96 1.28 -10.09
N ALA A 179 21.07 2.61 -10.02
CA ALA A 179 22.07 3.30 -9.21
C ALA A 179 21.86 3.09 -7.71
N PHE A 180 20.60 3.06 -7.27
CA PHE A 180 20.25 2.74 -5.88
C PHE A 180 20.59 1.27 -5.57
N LEU A 181 20.16 0.33 -6.40
CA LEU A 181 20.40 -1.09 -6.20
C LEU A 181 21.90 -1.45 -6.24
N ALA A 182 22.72 -0.71 -7.01
CA ALA A 182 24.17 -0.84 -7.00
C ALA A 182 24.81 -0.46 -5.65
N GLN A 183 24.18 0.44 -4.88
CA GLN A 183 24.61 0.81 -3.53
C GLN A 183 24.10 -0.17 -2.46
N HIS A 184 23.14 -1.02 -2.81
CA HIS A 184 22.50 -1.99 -1.91
C HIS A 184 22.55 -3.41 -2.50
N PRO A 185 23.76 -4.00 -2.67
CA PRO A 185 23.93 -5.28 -3.36
C PRO A 185 23.32 -6.49 -2.62
N ASP A 186 23.01 -6.35 -1.33
CA ASP A 186 22.42 -7.42 -0.51
C ASP A 186 20.89 -7.49 -0.61
N VAL A 187 20.26 -6.62 -1.41
CA VAL A 187 18.81 -6.65 -1.63
C VAL A 187 18.42 -7.93 -2.36
N THR A 188 17.53 -8.70 -1.74
CA THR A 188 16.97 -9.94 -2.30
C THR A 188 15.46 -9.88 -2.49
N LEU A 189 14.80 -8.87 -1.93
CA LEU A 189 13.34 -8.68 -2.00
C LEU A 189 13.02 -7.21 -2.28
N ILE A 190 12.13 -6.95 -3.25
CA ILE A 190 11.60 -5.62 -3.53
C ILE A 190 10.10 -5.58 -3.24
N ALA A 191 9.71 -4.67 -2.36
CA ALA A 191 8.33 -4.30 -2.07
C ALA A 191 7.87 -3.17 -3.00
N LEU A 192 6.81 -3.41 -3.78
CA LEU A 192 6.36 -2.51 -4.86
C LEU A 192 4.99 -1.89 -4.58
N GLY A 193 4.86 -0.61 -4.91
CA GLY A 193 3.58 0.10 -5.12
C GLY A 193 3.77 1.28 -6.08
N SER A 194 2.99 1.35 -7.16
CA SER A 194 3.13 2.41 -8.16
C SER A 194 1.86 2.60 -9.00
N GLY A 195 1.54 3.86 -9.34
CA GLY A 195 0.49 4.19 -10.32
C GLY A 195 0.88 3.86 -11.77
N GLY A 196 2.15 3.52 -12.01
CA GLY A 196 2.71 3.21 -13.33
C GLY A 196 3.46 4.38 -13.95
N GLY A 197 3.46 4.47 -15.28
CA GLY A 197 4.21 5.48 -16.04
C GLY A 197 4.89 4.91 -17.29
N SER A 198 6.19 5.15 -17.43
CA SER A 198 7.04 4.69 -18.52
C SER A 198 7.13 3.18 -18.57
N VAL A 199 6.45 2.59 -19.56
CA VAL A 199 6.52 1.16 -19.89
C VAL A 199 7.95 0.71 -20.20
N LYS A 200 8.75 1.58 -20.83
CA LYS A 200 10.15 1.28 -21.16
C LYS A 200 10.96 1.11 -19.87
N ASP A 201 10.92 2.08 -18.97
CA ASP A 201 11.63 2.05 -17.69
C ASP A 201 11.15 0.87 -16.83
N ALA A 202 9.85 0.56 -16.86
CA ALA A 202 9.29 -0.59 -16.16
C ALA A 202 9.88 -1.93 -16.64
N MET A 203 9.93 -2.15 -17.96
CA MET A 203 10.52 -3.38 -18.52
C MET A 203 12.03 -3.47 -18.30
N GLN A 204 12.76 -2.35 -18.37
CA GLN A 204 14.20 -2.34 -18.08
C GLN A 204 14.47 -2.68 -16.61
N THR A 205 13.70 -2.07 -15.70
CA THR A 205 13.75 -2.36 -14.26
C THR A 205 13.43 -3.82 -13.99
N GLY A 206 12.36 -4.35 -14.57
CA GLY A 206 11.99 -5.75 -14.36
C GLY A 206 13.04 -6.74 -14.87
N ARG A 207 13.71 -6.45 -16.00
CA ARG A 207 14.87 -7.24 -16.46
C ARG A 207 16.03 -7.19 -15.48
N GLU A 208 16.34 -6.04 -14.89
CA GLU A 208 17.40 -5.89 -13.89
C GLU A 208 17.10 -6.70 -12.62
N ILE A 209 15.85 -6.65 -12.14
CA ILE A 209 15.36 -7.49 -11.03
C ILE A 209 15.56 -8.98 -11.36
N ARG A 210 15.15 -9.40 -12.57
CA ARG A 210 15.27 -10.79 -13.02
C ARG A 210 16.71 -11.27 -13.09
N VAL A 211 17.60 -10.47 -13.70
CA VAL A 211 19.03 -10.80 -13.84
C VAL A 211 19.70 -11.01 -12.49
N ARG A 212 19.28 -10.24 -11.47
CA ARG A 212 19.83 -10.34 -10.11
C ARG A 212 19.18 -11.43 -9.25
N GLY A 213 18.14 -12.08 -9.74
CA GLY A 213 17.44 -13.12 -8.99
C GLY A 213 16.66 -12.59 -7.79
N ILE A 214 16.19 -11.34 -7.86
CA ILE A 214 15.48 -10.67 -6.76
C ILE A 214 14.00 -11.06 -6.77
N GLU A 215 13.42 -11.26 -5.59
CA GLU A 215 11.99 -11.50 -5.38
C GLU A 215 11.22 -10.17 -5.38
N THR A 216 9.94 -10.21 -5.77
CA THR A 216 9.06 -9.05 -5.66
C THR A 216 7.83 -9.37 -4.83
N VAL A 217 7.44 -8.44 -3.97
CA VAL A 217 6.22 -8.50 -3.17
C VAL A 217 5.40 -7.24 -3.41
N LEU A 218 4.09 -7.42 -3.50
CA LEU A 218 3.17 -6.30 -3.66
C LEU A 218 2.77 -5.75 -2.28
N THR A 219 3.10 -4.48 -2.01
CA THR A 219 2.82 -3.80 -0.72
C THR A 219 1.99 -2.53 -0.84
N GLY A 220 1.82 -2.02 -2.06
CA GLY A 220 0.82 -1.01 -2.42
C GLY A 220 0.11 -1.37 -3.72
N ASN A 221 -0.79 -0.50 -4.18
CA ASN A 221 -1.43 -0.69 -5.48
C ASN A 221 -0.43 -0.63 -6.64
N CYS A 222 -0.67 -1.39 -7.70
CA CYS A 222 0.26 -1.55 -8.81
C CYS A 222 -0.45 -1.45 -10.16
N TYR A 223 -0.48 -0.25 -10.71
CA TYR A 223 -1.25 0.08 -11.89
C TYR A 223 -0.39 0.35 -13.12
N SER A 224 -1.00 0.18 -14.29
CA SER A 224 -0.45 0.52 -15.61
C SER A 224 0.89 -0.20 -15.91
N ALA A 225 2.03 0.50 -15.79
CA ALA A 225 3.35 -0.05 -16.05
C ALA A 225 3.92 -0.84 -14.86
N CYS A 226 3.43 -0.61 -13.63
CA CYS A 226 3.91 -1.29 -12.44
C CYS A 226 3.88 -2.83 -12.51
N PRO A 227 2.81 -3.48 -13.03
CA PRO A 227 2.78 -4.94 -13.20
C PRO A 227 3.97 -5.49 -13.99
N LEU A 228 4.55 -4.71 -14.90
CA LEU A 228 5.73 -5.10 -15.66
C LEU A 228 6.98 -5.14 -14.78
N VAL A 229 7.16 -4.21 -13.84
CA VAL A 229 8.24 -4.27 -12.83
C VAL A 229 8.06 -5.49 -11.94
N PHE A 230 6.84 -5.70 -11.43
CA PHE A 230 6.50 -6.85 -10.58
C PHE A 230 6.78 -8.19 -11.28
N ALA A 231 6.49 -8.31 -12.58
CA ALA A 231 6.79 -9.51 -13.35
C ALA A 231 8.29 -9.87 -13.40
N GLY A 232 9.18 -8.89 -13.15
CA GLY A 232 10.63 -9.09 -13.07
C GLY A 232 11.07 -10.08 -11.99
N GLY A 233 10.32 -10.17 -10.88
CA GLY A 233 10.66 -11.00 -9.74
C GLY A 233 10.79 -12.49 -10.09
N VAL A 234 11.76 -13.18 -9.48
CA VAL A 234 11.89 -14.65 -9.62
C VAL A 234 10.82 -15.40 -8.83
N GLU A 235 10.44 -14.85 -7.68
CA GLU A 235 9.24 -15.19 -6.92
C GLU A 235 8.44 -13.89 -6.74
N ARG A 236 7.11 -14.01 -6.85
CA ARG A 236 6.17 -12.88 -7.01
C ARG A 236 5.00 -13.08 -6.07
N THR A 237 5.04 -12.38 -4.94
CA THR A 237 4.17 -12.60 -3.80
C THR A 237 3.10 -11.51 -3.71
N VAL A 238 1.84 -11.94 -3.58
CA VAL A 238 0.71 -11.09 -3.22
C VAL A 238 0.09 -11.62 -1.93
N TRP A 239 0.03 -10.76 -0.92
CA TRP A 239 -0.61 -11.10 0.35
C TRP A 239 -2.08 -10.71 0.31
N ALA A 240 -2.98 -11.64 0.66
CA ALA A 240 -4.43 -11.47 0.51
C ALA A 240 -5.06 -10.56 1.57
N ASP A 241 -4.28 -10.18 2.59
CA ASP A 241 -4.68 -9.37 3.74
C ASP A 241 -4.33 -7.88 3.59
N VAL A 242 -3.63 -7.50 2.53
CA VAL A 242 -3.41 -6.11 2.12
C VAL A 242 -4.18 -5.91 0.81
N ARG A 243 -5.10 -4.95 0.71
CA ARG A 243 -5.80 -4.65 -0.57
C ARG A 243 -4.82 -3.94 -1.50
N ASN A 244 -3.92 -4.72 -2.05
CA ASN A 244 -3.07 -4.30 -3.15
C ASN A 244 -3.64 -4.86 -4.43
N ASP A 245 -4.05 -3.97 -5.31
CA ASP A 245 -4.68 -4.33 -6.56
C ASP A 245 -3.72 -4.16 -7.73
N PHE A 246 -3.96 -4.92 -8.79
CA PHE A 246 -3.34 -4.69 -10.09
C PHE A 246 -4.34 -4.00 -11.01
N GLY A 247 -3.87 -3.05 -11.81
CA GLY A 247 -4.71 -2.27 -12.70
C GLY A 247 -4.10 -2.23 -14.08
N PHE A 248 -4.85 -2.65 -15.09
CA PHE A 248 -4.41 -2.74 -16.47
C PHE A 248 -5.26 -1.85 -17.37
N HIS A 249 -4.63 -1.23 -18.37
CA HIS A 249 -5.33 -0.42 -19.35
C HIS A 249 -4.54 -0.33 -20.66
N ARG A 250 -5.18 0.20 -21.71
CA ARG A 250 -4.54 0.41 -23.01
C ARG A 250 -3.38 1.38 -22.92
N LEU A 251 -2.32 1.09 -23.66
CA LEU A 251 -1.22 2.03 -23.85
C LEU A 251 -1.75 3.32 -24.47
N SER A 252 -1.09 4.43 -24.15
CA SER A 252 -1.39 5.71 -24.77
C SER A 252 -0.11 6.48 -25.07
N THR A 253 -0.22 7.44 -25.97
CA THR A 253 0.81 8.47 -26.14
C THR A 253 0.88 9.33 -24.87
N ARG A 254 1.94 10.14 -24.74
CA ARG A 254 2.08 11.09 -23.63
C ARG A 254 0.91 12.06 -23.50
N ASP A 255 0.23 12.36 -24.60
CA ASP A 255 -0.93 13.26 -24.65
C ASP A 255 -2.26 12.51 -24.36
N GLY A 256 -2.18 11.24 -23.93
CA GLY A 256 -3.33 10.42 -23.54
C GLY A 256 -4.10 9.78 -24.68
N LEU A 257 -3.58 9.84 -25.92
CA LEU A 257 -4.24 9.19 -27.05
C LEU A 257 -4.02 7.67 -27.00
N PRO A 258 -5.08 6.85 -27.02
CA PRO A 258 -4.93 5.40 -27.00
C PRO A 258 -4.13 4.92 -28.22
N LEU A 259 -3.20 3.99 -27.99
CA LEU A 259 -2.56 3.27 -29.08
C LEU A 259 -3.51 2.22 -29.66
N PRO A 260 -3.46 1.96 -30.99
CA PRO A 260 -4.19 0.85 -31.60
C PRO A 260 -3.81 -0.50 -30.97
N ASP A 261 -4.78 -1.43 -30.90
CA ASP A 261 -4.59 -2.75 -30.28
C ASP A 261 -3.54 -3.62 -31.03
N ASP A 262 -3.27 -3.33 -32.31
CA ASP A 262 -2.24 -3.97 -33.15
C ASP A 262 -0.91 -3.21 -33.19
N HIS A 263 -0.75 -2.18 -32.35
CA HIS A 263 0.48 -1.39 -32.31
C HIS A 263 1.68 -2.25 -31.89
N PRO A 264 2.84 -2.17 -32.57
CA PRO A 264 3.98 -3.07 -32.36
C PRO A 264 4.57 -3.04 -30.94
N PHE A 265 4.29 -1.99 -30.15
CA PHE A 265 4.69 -1.94 -28.74
C PHE A 265 4.07 -3.05 -27.89
N TYR A 266 2.86 -3.50 -28.19
CA TYR A 266 2.28 -4.65 -27.50
C TYR A 266 3.10 -5.93 -27.74
N GLY A 267 3.72 -6.06 -28.92
CA GLY A 267 4.66 -7.15 -29.22
C GLY A 267 5.91 -7.11 -28.34
N LEU A 268 6.48 -5.92 -28.13
CA LEU A 268 7.64 -5.75 -27.23
C LEU A 268 7.31 -6.10 -25.77
N ILE A 269 6.10 -5.76 -25.31
CA ILE A 269 5.62 -6.14 -23.99
C ILE A 269 5.39 -7.65 -23.92
N ALA A 270 4.82 -8.25 -24.95
CA ALA A 270 4.60 -9.70 -25.00
C ALA A 270 5.93 -10.49 -24.97
N GLU A 271 6.95 -10.02 -25.69
CA GLU A 271 8.31 -10.56 -25.63
C GLU A 271 8.86 -10.48 -24.20
N TYR A 272 8.79 -9.30 -23.58
CA TYR A 272 9.22 -9.12 -22.19
C TYR A 272 8.47 -10.03 -21.20
N LEU A 273 7.14 -10.12 -21.30
CA LEU A 273 6.33 -10.98 -20.43
C LEU A 273 6.73 -12.45 -20.59
N THR A 274 7.00 -12.88 -21.82
CA THR A 274 7.50 -14.23 -22.14
C THR A 274 8.87 -14.47 -21.50
N GLU A 275 9.80 -13.51 -21.58
CA GLU A 275 11.11 -13.58 -20.89
C GLU A 275 10.94 -13.77 -19.37
N MET A 276 9.92 -13.13 -18.77
CA MET A 276 9.62 -13.23 -17.34
C MET A 276 8.87 -14.52 -16.95
N GLY A 277 8.43 -15.31 -17.94
CA GLY A 277 7.62 -16.51 -17.72
C GLY A 277 6.15 -16.22 -17.40
N VAL A 278 5.65 -15.08 -17.87
CA VAL A 278 4.25 -14.66 -17.77
C VAL A 278 3.52 -14.98 -19.07
N ASP A 279 2.28 -15.43 -18.99
CA ASP A 279 1.39 -15.57 -20.14
C ASP A 279 1.09 -14.20 -20.73
N ALA A 280 1.77 -13.88 -21.83
CA ALA A 280 1.66 -12.61 -22.52
C ALA A 280 0.26 -12.38 -23.10
N GLU A 281 -0.40 -13.42 -23.63
CA GLU A 281 -1.72 -13.28 -24.26
C GLU A 281 -2.75 -12.83 -23.22
N MET A 282 -2.75 -13.46 -22.06
CA MET A 282 -3.70 -13.13 -21.00
C MET A 282 -3.47 -11.72 -20.43
N LEU A 283 -2.20 -11.33 -20.19
CA LEU A 283 -1.86 -10.00 -19.65
C LEU A 283 -2.14 -8.87 -20.64
N ILE A 284 -1.76 -9.05 -21.92
CA ILE A 284 -2.11 -8.09 -22.97
C ILE A 284 -3.63 -8.01 -23.10
N GLY A 285 -4.33 -9.15 -23.04
CA GLY A 285 -5.78 -9.19 -22.99
C GLY A 285 -6.37 -8.35 -21.84
N TRP A 286 -5.77 -8.37 -20.65
CA TRP A 286 -6.16 -7.51 -19.53
C TRP A 286 -5.90 -6.03 -19.80
N MET A 287 -4.76 -5.67 -20.39
CA MET A 287 -4.47 -4.28 -20.81
C MET A 287 -5.53 -3.76 -21.78
N LEU A 288 -5.99 -4.58 -22.71
CA LEU A 288 -6.99 -4.20 -23.71
C LEU A 288 -8.44 -4.15 -23.18
N LYS A 289 -8.70 -4.45 -21.90
CA LYS A 289 -10.06 -4.37 -21.32
C LYS A 289 -10.52 -2.97 -20.94
N ALA A 290 -9.59 -2.05 -20.71
CA ALA A 290 -9.90 -0.67 -20.35
C ALA A 290 -9.23 0.34 -21.30
N GLY A 291 -9.86 1.50 -21.51
CA GLY A 291 -9.22 2.63 -22.19
C GLY A 291 -8.18 3.31 -21.29
N PRO A 292 -7.36 4.24 -21.80
CA PRO A 292 -6.26 4.86 -21.04
C PRO A 292 -6.66 5.60 -19.75
N GLN A 293 -7.93 5.97 -19.62
CA GLN A 293 -8.48 6.68 -18.45
C GLN A 293 -9.24 5.76 -17.48
N GLY A 294 -9.31 4.47 -17.78
CA GLY A 294 -9.94 3.46 -16.94
C GLY A 294 -8.94 2.42 -16.48
N LEU A 295 -9.36 1.54 -15.57
CA LEU A 295 -8.57 0.41 -15.12
C LEU A 295 -9.42 -0.85 -15.18
N PHE A 296 -8.83 -1.92 -15.70
CA PHE A 296 -9.30 -3.28 -15.50
C PHE A 296 -8.48 -3.90 -14.36
N SER A 297 -9.16 -4.25 -13.28
CA SER A 297 -8.56 -4.96 -12.14
C SER A 297 -8.97 -6.42 -12.14
N PRO A 298 -8.05 -7.37 -12.33
CA PRO A 298 -8.35 -8.79 -12.19
C PRO A 298 -8.54 -9.15 -10.72
N GLU A 299 -9.55 -9.99 -10.46
CA GLU A 299 -9.75 -10.57 -9.14
C GLU A 299 -8.53 -11.38 -8.68
N PRO A 300 -8.18 -11.40 -7.38
CA PRO A 300 -6.99 -12.07 -6.88
C PRO A 300 -6.87 -13.56 -7.27
N GLN A 301 -8.00 -14.24 -7.49
CA GLN A 301 -8.05 -15.67 -7.82
C GLN A 301 -7.47 -16.00 -9.20
N VAL A 302 -7.34 -15.03 -10.09
CA VAL A 302 -6.83 -15.25 -11.46
C VAL A 302 -5.38 -14.79 -11.64
N LEU A 303 -4.73 -14.22 -10.62
CA LEU A 303 -3.36 -13.68 -10.73
C LEU A 303 -2.28 -14.75 -10.97
N CYS A 304 -2.50 -15.98 -10.51
CA CYS A 304 -1.58 -17.10 -10.80
C CYS A 304 -1.82 -17.75 -12.17
N ASP A 305 -2.98 -17.54 -12.80
CA ASP A 305 -3.31 -18.19 -14.08
C ASP A 305 -2.32 -17.81 -15.19
N PRO A 306 -1.98 -16.52 -15.41
CA PRO A 306 -0.93 -16.14 -16.34
C PRO A 306 0.47 -16.23 -15.73
N ASN A 307 0.59 -16.81 -14.53
CA ASN A 307 1.81 -16.74 -13.72
C ASN A 307 2.27 -15.29 -13.52
N LEU A 308 1.37 -14.32 -13.32
CA LEU A 308 1.74 -12.95 -12.93
C LEU A 308 2.25 -12.94 -11.48
N ALA A 309 1.50 -13.58 -10.58
CA ALA A 309 1.96 -13.91 -9.23
C ALA A 309 2.38 -15.39 -9.18
N THR A 310 3.50 -15.69 -8.52
CA THR A 310 3.89 -17.08 -8.22
C THR A 310 3.27 -17.55 -6.90
N PHE A 311 2.86 -16.63 -6.04
CA PHE A 311 2.15 -16.91 -4.80
C PHE A 311 1.10 -15.84 -4.53
N VAL A 312 -0.11 -16.28 -4.23
CA VAL A 312 -1.16 -15.44 -3.66
C VAL A 312 -1.68 -16.12 -2.40
N GLN A 313 -1.56 -15.44 -1.26
CA GLN A 313 -1.86 -16.02 0.05
C GLN A 313 -3.27 -16.64 0.05
N ARG A 314 -3.38 -17.90 0.47
CA ARG A 314 -4.65 -18.67 0.54
C ARG A 314 -5.38 -18.89 -0.80
N ILE A 315 -4.79 -18.49 -1.92
CA ILE A 315 -5.37 -18.65 -3.25
C ILE A 315 -4.56 -19.63 -4.09
N CYS A 316 -3.26 -19.40 -4.25
CA CYS A 316 -2.42 -20.23 -5.11
C CYS A 316 -0.92 -20.14 -4.78
N ALA A 317 -0.18 -21.19 -5.17
CA ALA A 317 1.27 -21.20 -5.21
C ALA A 317 1.77 -21.99 -6.42
N LYS A 318 2.75 -21.43 -7.13
CA LYS A 318 3.44 -22.02 -8.28
C LYS A 318 2.45 -22.56 -9.34
N GLY A 319 1.46 -21.72 -9.68
CA GLY A 319 0.42 -22.04 -10.66
C GLY A 319 -0.64 -23.05 -10.20
N LYS A 320 -0.61 -23.49 -8.93
CA LYS A 320 -1.62 -24.39 -8.35
C LYS A 320 -2.48 -23.64 -7.36
N ARG A 321 -3.81 -23.73 -7.51
CA ARG A 321 -4.76 -23.21 -6.52
C ARG A 321 -4.83 -24.15 -5.32
N PHE A 322 -5.05 -23.59 -4.13
CA PHE A 322 -5.24 -24.35 -2.89
C PHE A 322 -6.66 -24.89 -2.75
#